data_AF-A0A9P5MZR4-F1
#
_entry.id   AF-A0A9P5MZR4-F1
#
_cell.length_a   1.000
_cell.length_b   1.000
_cell.length_c   1.000
_cell.angle_alpha   90.00
_cell.angle_beta   90.00
_cell.angle_gamma   90.00
#
_symmetry.space_group_name_H-M   'P 1'
#
loop_
_entity.id
_entity.type
_entity.pdbx_description
1 polymer ?
#
loop_
_entity_poly.entity_id
_entity_poly.type
_entity_poly.pdbx_seq_one_letter_code
_entity_poly.pdbx_strand_id
1 'polypeptide(L)'
;MAPYLDSVTSFADVPITDAGVDTLAFLSASEGLVGLFDLLGSTAFGVVQSDLKGNIAKVRARYDETPTLSNTLERLVENEKGEKKRKATEGLMWLLRGLQFTCKALQNAQANASEELDKAFTKSYEVTLKPFHNFLVKGVFSVAMKACPYRADFFGKLKADPAGGPPASDDHLNEGLNRWLAALDGIVTRLQTFYKAGGHDKGF
;
A
#
# COMPACT_ATOMS: atom_id res chain seq x y z
N MET A 1 -19.21 13.59 6.41
CA MET A 1 -18.15 13.18 5.46
C MET A 1 -18.17 11.67 5.36
N ALA A 2 -17.82 11.07 4.23
CA ALA A 2 -17.95 9.61 4.12
C ALA A 2 -16.96 8.88 5.07
N PRO A 3 -17.28 7.66 5.53
CA PRO A 3 -16.32 6.76 6.20
C PRO A 3 -15.02 6.64 5.40
N TYR A 4 -13.92 6.26 6.07
CA TYR A 4 -12.59 6.42 5.50
C TYR A 4 -12.43 5.75 4.11
N LEU A 5 -12.87 4.51 3.96
CA LEU A 5 -12.76 3.76 2.70
C LEU A 5 -13.60 4.36 1.57
N ASP A 6 -14.66 5.08 1.90
CA ASP A 6 -15.53 5.77 0.93
C ASP A 6 -14.99 7.16 0.57
N SER A 7 -14.04 7.68 1.35
CA SER A 7 -13.42 9.00 1.15
C SER A 7 -12.15 8.97 0.29
N VAL A 8 -11.60 7.78 0.01
CA VAL A 8 -10.36 7.58 -0.74
C VAL A 8 -10.60 6.76 -2.00
N THR A 9 -9.73 6.90 -3.00
CA THR A 9 -9.76 6.07 -4.20
C THR A 9 -9.54 4.60 -3.83
N SER A 10 -10.47 3.73 -4.21
CA SER A 10 -10.35 2.29 -3.96
C SER A 10 -9.41 1.63 -4.97
N PHE A 11 -8.59 0.68 -4.52
CA PHE A 11 -7.83 -0.18 -5.44
C PHE A 11 -8.74 -1.00 -6.37
N ALA A 12 -9.98 -1.25 -5.96
CA ALA A 12 -10.96 -1.96 -6.76
C ALA A 12 -11.49 -1.16 -7.96
N ASP A 13 -11.23 0.14 -7.98
CA ASP A 13 -11.65 1.04 -9.06
C ASP A 13 -10.46 1.49 -9.92
N VAL A 14 -9.25 0.97 -9.66
CA VAL A 14 -8.06 1.22 -10.48
C VAL A 14 -8.20 0.51 -11.82
N PRO A 15 -8.18 1.21 -12.96
CA PRO A 15 -8.29 0.57 -14.27
C PRO A 15 -7.11 -0.36 -14.55
N ILE A 16 -7.42 -1.57 -15.00
CA ILE A 16 -6.44 -2.56 -15.46
C ILE A 16 -6.84 -2.95 -16.88
N THR A 17 -5.92 -2.78 -17.82
CA THR A 17 -6.09 -3.17 -19.23
C THR A 17 -5.00 -4.16 -19.63
N ASP A 18 -5.06 -4.68 -20.86
CA ASP A 18 -3.99 -5.49 -21.43
C ASP A 18 -2.63 -4.75 -21.43
N ALA A 19 -2.66 -3.42 -21.53
CA ALA A 19 -1.47 -2.56 -21.49
C ALA A 19 -0.89 -2.34 -20.09
N GLY A 20 -1.62 -2.73 -19.04
CA GLY A 20 -1.16 -2.62 -17.65
C GLY A 20 -2.13 -1.90 -16.72
N VAL A 21 -1.62 -1.62 -15.52
CA VAL A 21 -2.32 -0.92 -14.43
C VAL A 21 -2.17 0.58 -14.63
N ASP A 22 -3.29 1.33 -14.62
CA ASP A 22 -3.24 2.80 -14.77
C ASP A 22 -2.40 3.45 -13.67
N THR A 23 -1.42 4.24 -14.08
CA THR A 23 -0.43 4.81 -13.16
C THR A 23 -1.07 5.81 -12.20
N LEU A 24 -1.89 6.74 -12.68
CA LEU A 24 -2.41 7.82 -11.84
C LEU A 24 -3.46 7.32 -10.86
N ALA A 25 -4.36 6.44 -11.31
CA ALA A 25 -5.35 5.82 -10.44
C ALA A 25 -4.69 4.98 -9.35
N PHE A 26 -3.65 4.21 -9.68
CA PHE A 26 -2.88 3.44 -8.70
C PHE A 26 -2.19 4.32 -7.66
N LEU A 27 -1.56 5.43 -8.08
CA LEU A 27 -0.92 6.36 -7.15
C LEU A 27 -1.95 7.02 -6.23
N SER A 28 -3.11 7.44 -6.76
CA SER A 28 -4.20 7.99 -5.95
C SER A 28 -4.73 6.99 -4.91
N ALA A 29 -4.91 5.72 -5.29
CA ALA A 29 -5.30 4.67 -4.33
C ALA A 29 -4.20 4.39 -3.29
N SER A 30 -2.93 4.47 -3.70
CA SER A 30 -1.77 4.32 -2.80
C SER A 30 -1.68 5.45 -1.78
N GLU A 31 -2.00 6.68 -2.15
CA GLU A 31 -2.11 7.82 -1.22
C GLU A 31 -3.22 7.58 -0.18
N GLY A 32 -4.35 6.99 -0.60
CA GLY A 32 -5.40 6.53 0.30
C GLY A 32 -4.90 5.49 1.31
N LEU A 33 -4.10 4.50 0.87
CA LEU A 33 -3.49 3.56 1.81
C LEU A 33 -2.55 4.25 2.80
N VAL A 34 -1.77 5.24 2.34
CA VAL A 34 -0.85 6.00 3.20
C VAL A 34 -1.61 6.72 4.32
N GLY A 35 -2.79 7.28 4.06
CA GLY A 35 -3.59 7.94 5.09
C GLY A 35 -4.13 6.99 6.16
N LEU A 36 -4.20 5.67 5.93
CA LEU A 36 -4.56 4.69 6.99
C LEU A 36 -3.58 4.74 8.17
N PHE A 37 -2.32 5.11 7.93
CA PHE A 37 -1.34 5.22 9.00
C PHE A 37 -1.62 6.39 9.95
N ASP A 38 -2.35 7.42 9.51
CA ASP A 38 -2.83 8.48 10.38
C ASP A 38 -3.96 7.97 11.30
N LEU A 39 -4.77 7.03 10.81
CA LEU A 39 -5.78 6.34 11.65
C LEU A 39 -5.15 5.40 12.68
N LEU A 40 -4.04 4.73 12.32
CA LEU A 40 -3.25 3.97 13.29
C LEU A 40 -2.73 4.88 14.43
N GLY A 41 -2.52 6.17 14.15
CA GLY A 41 -2.37 7.21 15.18
C GLY A 41 -1.06 7.15 15.96
N SER A 42 -0.03 6.51 15.41
CA SER A 42 1.27 6.35 16.06
C SER A 42 2.39 6.95 15.21
N THR A 43 3.18 7.83 15.81
CA THR A 43 4.35 8.44 15.17
C THR A 43 5.41 7.41 14.79
N ALA A 44 5.38 6.21 15.38
CA ALA A 44 6.26 5.11 15.01
C ALA A 44 6.06 4.65 13.55
N PHE A 45 4.89 4.89 12.95
CA PHE A 45 4.65 4.64 11.54
C PHE A 45 5.11 5.78 10.60
N GLY A 46 5.66 6.87 11.14
CA GLY A 46 6.15 7.99 10.33
C GLY A 46 7.22 7.57 9.32
N VAL A 47 8.07 6.59 9.67
CA VAL A 47 9.07 6.03 8.75
C VAL A 47 8.41 5.27 7.60
N VAL A 48 7.34 4.50 7.87
CA VAL A 48 6.59 3.76 6.84
C VAL A 48 5.88 4.72 5.91
N GLN A 49 5.19 5.73 6.47
CA GLN A 49 4.55 6.77 5.67
C GLN A 49 5.56 7.51 4.78
N SER A 50 6.71 7.89 5.32
CA SER A 50 7.72 8.63 4.56
C SER A 50 8.30 7.79 3.42
N ASP A 51 8.52 6.49 3.63
CA ASP A 51 8.97 5.58 2.58
C ASP A 51 7.94 5.47 1.45
N LEU A 52 6.67 5.21 1.80
CA LEU A 52 5.57 5.11 0.83
C LEU A 52 5.39 6.42 0.04
N LYS A 53 5.33 7.57 0.72
CA LYS A 53 5.19 8.90 0.09
C LYS A 53 6.37 9.20 -0.84
N GLY A 54 7.60 8.89 -0.41
CA GLY A 54 8.79 9.06 -1.23
C GLY A 54 8.78 8.19 -2.49
N ASN A 55 8.31 6.95 -2.38
CA ASN A 55 8.21 6.03 -3.51
C ASN A 55 7.07 6.41 -4.48
N ILE A 56 5.92 6.86 -3.98
CA ILE A 56 4.84 7.47 -4.79
C ILE A 56 5.40 8.65 -5.59
N ALA A 57 6.15 9.56 -4.95
CA ALA A 57 6.73 10.72 -5.61
C ALA A 57 7.72 10.34 -6.74
N LYS A 58 8.51 9.28 -6.57
CA LYS A 58 9.42 8.78 -7.63
C LYS A 58 8.64 8.29 -8.85
N VAL A 59 7.58 7.52 -8.64
CA VAL A 59 6.72 7.01 -9.74
C VAL A 59 5.99 8.16 -10.43
N ARG A 60 5.47 9.11 -9.63
CA ARG A 60 4.80 10.30 -10.15
C ARG A 60 5.72 11.16 -11.01
N ALA A 61 6.95 11.40 -10.55
CA ALA A 61 7.93 12.18 -11.32
C ALA A 61 8.18 11.58 -12.70
N ARG A 62 8.33 10.24 -12.80
CA ARG A 62 8.50 9.58 -14.10
C ARG A 62 7.27 9.67 -14.99
N TYR A 63 6.08 9.56 -14.40
CA TYR A 63 4.84 9.81 -15.14
C TYR A 63 4.85 11.22 -15.72
N ASP A 64 5.13 12.24 -14.91
CA ASP A 64 5.07 13.64 -15.35
C ASP A 64 6.14 13.96 -16.43
N GLU A 65 7.32 13.31 -16.36
CA GLU A 65 8.37 13.42 -17.39
C GLU A 65 7.97 12.79 -18.73
N THR A 66 7.25 11.66 -18.71
CA THR A 66 6.93 10.88 -19.91
C THR A 66 5.50 10.30 -19.90
N PRO A 67 4.44 11.12 -19.85
CA PRO A 67 3.09 10.63 -19.54
C PRO A 67 2.57 9.58 -20.52
N THR A 68 2.83 9.75 -21.81
CA THR A 68 2.37 8.82 -22.87
C THR A 68 3.10 7.48 -22.85
N LEU A 69 4.29 7.42 -22.25
CA LEU A 69 5.11 6.20 -22.10
C LEU A 69 5.02 5.63 -20.67
N SER A 70 4.36 6.32 -19.76
CA SER A 70 4.26 5.98 -18.35
C SER A 70 2.82 5.93 -17.85
N ASN A 71 1.84 5.88 -18.76
CA ASN A 71 0.41 5.86 -18.43
C ASN A 71 -0.03 4.55 -17.75
N THR A 72 0.73 3.47 -17.91
CA THR A 72 0.62 2.26 -17.08
C THR A 72 1.92 1.98 -16.36
N LEU A 73 1.84 1.33 -15.20
CA LEU A 73 3.00 1.03 -14.36
C LEU A 73 4.01 0.11 -15.09
N GLU A 74 3.52 -0.86 -15.86
CA GLU A 74 4.36 -1.73 -16.68
C GLU A 74 5.10 -0.95 -17.77
N ARG A 75 4.41 -0.05 -18.49
CA ARG A 75 5.05 0.80 -19.51
C ARG A 75 6.05 1.77 -18.89
N LEU A 76 5.73 2.34 -17.72
CA LEU A 76 6.64 3.20 -16.97
C LEU A 76 7.97 2.48 -16.68
N VAL A 77 7.89 1.23 -16.20
CA VAL A 77 9.08 0.41 -15.89
C VAL A 77 9.87 0.01 -17.13
N GLU A 78 9.18 -0.39 -18.21
CA GLU A 78 9.85 -0.71 -19.49
C GLU A 78 10.48 0.53 -20.13
N ASN A 79 9.84 1.69 -20.00
CA ASN A 79 10.35 2.95 -20.55
C ASN A 79 11.61 3.42 -19.82
N GLU A 80 11.73 3.17 -18.52
CA GLU A 80 12.95 3.50 -17.74
C GLU A 80 14.06 2.43 -17.91
N LYS A 81 13.78 1.34 -18.63
CA LYS A 81 14.74 0.24 -18.83
C LYS A 81 15.92 0.70 -19.69
N GLY A 82 17.12 0.33 -19.26
CA GLY A 82 18.36 0.69 -19.95
C GLY A 82 18.89 2.09 -19.58
N GLU A 83 18.13 2.88 -18.83
CA GLU A 83 18.64 4.12 -18.25
C GLU A 83 19.67 3.84 -17.15
N LYS A 84 20.64 4.75 -16.98
CA LYS A 84 21.69 4.63 -15.96
C LYS A 84 21.14 4.61 -14.53
N LYS A 85 19.99 5.23 -14.29
CA LYS A 85 19.33 5.30 -12.99
C LYS A 85 17.87 4.97 -13.20
N ARG A 86 17.37 3.95 -12.48
CA ARG A 86 16.00 3.44 -12.62
C ARG A 86 15.18 3.78 -11.38
N LYS A 87 15.08 5.09 -11.08
CA LYS A 87 14.53 5.60 -9.82
C LYS A 87 13.06 5.23 -9.64
N ALA A 88 12.27 5.31 -10.70
CA ALA A 88 10.85 5.03 -10.65
C ALA A 88 10.58 3.53 -10.59
N THR A 89 11.37 2.72 -11.28
CA THR A 89 11.35 1.26 -11.18
C THR A 89 11.69 0.82 -9.75
N GLU A 90 12.75 1.37 -9.16
CA GLU A 90 13.13 1.06 -7.78
C GLU A 90 12.05 1.53 -6.80
N GLY A 91 11.56 2.77 -6.99
CA GLY A 91 10.50 3.36 -6.18
C GLY A 91 9.23 2.51 -6.20
N LEU A 92 8.75 2.11 -7.38
CA LEU A 92 7.59 1.26 -7.52
C LEU A 92 7.81 -0.11 -6.87
N MET A 93 9.00 -0.70 -6.97
CA MET A 93 9.30 -1.98 -6.29
C MET A 93 9.13 -1.85 -4.77
N TRP A 94 9.71 -0.81 -4.16
CA TRP A 94 9.57 -0.58 -2.72
C TRP A 94 8.15 -0.20 -2.31
N LEU A 95 7.46 0.60 -3.12
CA LEU A 95 6.04 0.89 -2.95
C LEU A 95 5.23 -0.41 -2.90
N LEU A 96 5.40 -1.30 -3.88
CA LEU A 96 4.68 -2.58 -3.93
C LEU A 96 4.95 -3.45 -2.70
N ARG A 97 6.18 -3.49 -2.20
CA ARG A 97 6.51 -4.22 -0.96
C ARG A 97 5.83 -3.62 0.27
N GLY A 98 5.82 -2.29 0.38
CA GLY A 98 5.14 -1.58 1.47
C GLY A 98 3.61 -1.74 1.41
N LEU A 99 3.02 -1.65 0.22
CA LEU A 99 1.59 -1.91 0.01
C LEU A 99 1.24 -3.36 0.35
N GLN A 100 2.06 -4.34 -0.06
CA GLN A 100 1.84 -5.75 0.27
C GLN A 100 1.88 -6.01 1.78
N PHE A 101 2.80 -5.36 2.48
CA PHE A 101 2.89 -5.41 3.95
C PHE A 101 1.59 -4.93 4.60
N THR A 102 1.09 -3.76 4.22
CA THR A 102 -0.17 -3.25 4.78
C THR A 102 -1.36 -4.12 4.39
N CYS A 103 -1.42 -4.56 3.13
CA CYS A 103 -2.48 -5.42 2.61
C CYS A 103 -2.59 -6.73 3.41
N LYS A 104 -1.48 -7.46 3.55
CA LYS A 104 -1.46 -8.73 4.30
C LYS A 104 -1.74 -8.52 5.79
N ALA A 105 -1.31 -7.41 6.38
CA ALA A 105 -1.61 -7.11 7.78
C ALA A 105 -3.12 -6.95 7.99
N LEU A 106 -3.78 -6.19 7.12
CA LEU A 106 -5.23 -5.97 7.19
C LEU A 106 -6.03 -7.22 6.80
N GLN A 107 -5.54 -8.04 5.86
CA GLN A 107 -6.12 -9.35 5.57
C GLN A 107 -6.05 -10.30 6.77
N ASN A 108 -4.91 -10.35 7.46
CA ASN A 108 -4.77 -11.13 8.71
C ASN A 108 -5.77 -10.66 9.77
N ALA A 109 -5.92 -9.33 9.92
CA ALA A 109 -6.90 -8.76 10.83
C ALA A 109 -8.33 -9.13 10.42
N GLN A 110 -8.70 -9.04 9.14
CA GLN A 110 -10.03 -9.43 8.67
C GLN A 110 -10.33 -10.92 8.88
N ALA A 111 -9.36 -11.79 8.60
CA ALA A 111 -9.53 -13.24 8.71
C ALA A 111 -9.66 -13.73 10.16
N ASN A 112 -9.17 -12.97 11.14
CA ASN A 112 -9.28 -13.29 12.55
C ASN A 112 -9.69 -12.06 13.38
N ALA A 113 -10.98 -11.97 13.68
CA ALA A 113 -11.54 -10.85 14.46
C ALA A 113 -10.99 -10.74 15.89
N SER A 114 -10.43 -11.83 16.45
CA SER A 114 -9.80 -11.85 17.78
C SER A 114 -8.31 -11.51 17.75
N GLU A 115 -7.71 -11.32 16.57
CA GLU A 115 -6.31 -10.94 16.45
C GLU A 115 -6.13 -9.42 16.56
N GLU A 116 -5.28 -9.01 17.50
CA GLU A 116 -4.83 -7.63 17.65
C GLU A 116 -3.89 -7.20 16.51
N LEU A 117 -3.87 -5.90 16.24
CA LEU A 117 -3.17 -5.34 15.08
C LEU A 117 -1.65 -5.53 15.17
N ASP A 118 -1.06 -5.45 16.36
CA ASP A 118 0.37 -5.69 16.55
C ASP A 118 0.80 -7.06 16.01
N LYS A 119 0.02 -8.10 16.30
CA LYS A 119 0.22 -9.48 15.81
C LYS A 119 -0.04 -9.59 14.32
N ALA A 120 -1.12 -9.01 13.82
CA ALA A 120 -1.47 -9.05 12.40
C ALA A 120 -0.40 -8.38 11.52
N PHE A 121 0.09 -7.20 11.93
CA PHE A 121 1.19 -6.48 11.29
C PHE A 121 2.52 -7.21 11.45
N THR A 122 2.81 -7.81 12.61
CA THR A 122 4.02 -8.63 12.81
C THR A 122 4.07 -9.82 11.84
N LYS A 123 3.00 -10.59 11.72
CA LYS A 123 2.93 -11.71 10.76
C LYS A 123 3.14 -11.23 9.32
N SER A 124 2.56 -10.10 8.96
CA SER A 124 2.74 -9.53 7.63
C SER A 124 4.19 -9.13 7.37
N TYR A 125 4.83 -8.45 8.34
CA TYR A 125 6.20 -7.99 8.23
C TYR A 125 7.18 -9.13 7.95
N GLU A 126 7.04 -10.24 8.69
CA GLU A 126 7.87 -11.43 8.56
C GLU A 126 7.95 -11.96 7.12
N VAL A 127 6.84 -11.92 6.40
CA VAL A 127 6.72 -12.53 5.06
C VAL A 127 6.82 -11.51 3.91
N THR A 128 6.92 -10.21 4.20
CA THR A 128 6.94 -9.14 3.18
C THR A 128 8.23 -8.33 3.22
N LEU A 129 8.36 -7.40 4.17
CA LEU A 129 9.45 -6.43 4.21
C LEU A 129 10.71 -6.94 4.92
N LYS A 130 10.56 -7.83 5.92
CA LYS A 130 11.68 -8.32 6.73
C LYS A 130 12.86 -8.89 5.93
N PRO A 131 12.66 -9.66 4.83
CA PRO A 131 13.76 -10.14 4.01
C PRO A 131 14.62 -9.03 3.39
N PHE A 132 14.04 -7.85 3.16
CA PHE A 132 14.70 -6.73 2.49
C PHE A 132 15.31 -5.70 3.45
N HIS A 133 15.04 -5.81 4.76
CA HIS A 133 15.51 -4.87 5.77
C HIS A 133 16.80 -5.32 6.44
N ASN A 134 17.73 -4.39 6.63
CA ASN A 134 18.90 -4.60 7.48
C ASN A 134 18.50 -4.59 8.98
N PHE A 135 19.44 -4.91 9.88
CA PHE A 135 19.16 -5.03 11.32
C PHE A 135 18.59 -3.74 11.94
N LEU A 136 19.09 -2.58 11.50
CA LEU A 136 18.62 -1.28 12.00
C LEU A 136 17.16 -1.04 11.62
N VAL A 137 16.82 -1.23 10.34
CA VAL A 137 15.44 -1.04 9.85
C VAL A 137 14.49 -2.08 10.45
N LYS A 138 14.96 -3.32 10.67
CA LYS A 138 14.22 -4.36 11.42
C LYS A 138 13.84 -3.89 12.83
N GLY A 139 14.76 -3.24 13.54
CA GLY A 139 14.51 -2.68 14.87
C GLY A 139 13.41 -1.62 14.86
N VAL A 140 13.46 -0.68 13.89
CA VAL A 140 12.43 0.37 13.73
C VAL A 140 11.05 -0.23 13.50
N PHE A 141 10.93 -1.20 12.59
CA PHE A 141 9.65 -1.86 12.31
C PHE A 141 9.13 -2.65 13.52
N SER A 142 10.00 -3.29 14.31
CA SER A 142 9.59 -3.95 15.55
C SER A 142 8.94 -3.00 16.55
N VAL A 143 9.46 -1.76 16.66
CA VAL A 143 8.85 -0.72 17.49
C VAL A 143 7.52 -0.27 16.90
N ALA A 144 7.45 -0.04 15.58
CA ALA A 144 6.22 0.39 14.92
C ALA A 144 5.06 -0.59 15.13
N MET A 145 5.30 -1.90 15.00
CA MET A 145 4.27 -2.92 15.20
C MET A 145 3.78 -2.99 16.65
N LYS A 146 4.67 -2.82 17.64
CA LYS A 146 4.28 -2.71 19.05
C LYS A 146 3.47 -1.45 19.35
N ALA A 147 3.56 -0.45 18.49
CA ALA A 147 2.83 0.80 18.60
C ALA A 147 1.55 0.81 17.74
N CYS A 148 1.12 -0.33 17.19
CA CYS A 148 -0.22 -0.49 16.65
C CYS A 148 -1.26 -0.18 17.75
N PRO A 149 -2.35 0.52 17.42
CA PRO A 149 -3.45 0.71 18.36
C PRO A 149 -4.20 -0.61 18.59
N TYR A 150 -5.10 -0.61 19.57
CA TYR A 150 -6.06 -1.71 19.69
C TYR A 150 -6.88 -1.83 18.42
N ARG A 151 -7.19 -3.08 18.06
CA ARG A 151 -8.03 -3.39 16.90
C ARG A 151 -9.33 -2.60 16.92
N ALA A 152 -10.02 -2.59 18.06
CA ALA A 152 -11.31 -1.92 18.21
C ALA A 152 -11.23 -0.42 17.87
N ASP A 153 -10.16 0.27 18.30
CA ASP A 153 -9.98 1.69 18.05
C ASP A 153 -9.75 1.98 16.55
N PHE A 154 -8.91 1.17 15.91
CA PHE A 154 -8.62 1.33 14.47
C PHE A 154 -9.85 1.07 13.60
N PHE A 155 -10.54 -0.04 13.82
CA PHE A 155 -11.77 -0.36 13.07
C PHE A 155 -12.90 0.63 13.41
N GLY A 156 -12.96 1.13 14.64
CA GLY A 156 -13.86 2.23 15.01
C GLY A 156 -13.60 3.49 14.20
N LYS A 157 -12.33 3.89 14.05
CA LYS A 157 -11.94 5.03 13.21
C LYS A 157 -12.24 4.83 11.72
N LEU A 158 -12.10 3.61 11.19
CA LEU A 158 -12.46 3.32 9.81
C LEU A 158 -13.95 3.53 9.52
N LYS A 159 -14.82 3.21 10.49
CA LYS A 159 -16.27 3.38 10.37
C LYS A 159 -16.73 4.82 10.62
N ALA A 160 -15.96 5.60 11.36
CA ALA A 160 -16.38 6.92 11.79
C ALA A 160 -16.58 7.88 10.61
N ASP A 161 -17.66 8.67 10.67
CA ASP A 161 -17.78 9.88 9.86
C ASP A 161 -16.99 11.01 10.57
N PRO A 162 -15.93 11.57 9.96
CA PRO A 162 -15.13 12.62 10.58
C PRO A 162 -15.89 13.93 10.82
N ALA A 163 -17.07 14.11 10.22
CA ALA A 163 -17.99 15.22 10.48
C ALA A 163 -19.04 14.91 11.57
N GLY A 164 -18.95 13.77 12.26
CA GLY A 164 -19.83 13.41 13.38
C GLY A 164 -21.17 12.78 12.98
N GLY A 165 -21.32 12.37 11.71
CA GLY A 165 -22.44 11.55 11.26
C GLY A 165 -22.43 10.12 11.85
N PRO A 166 -23.47 9.32 11.60
CA PRO A 166 -23.52 7.94 12.07
C PRO A 166 -22.37 7.13 11.44
N PRO A 167 -21.73 6.23 12.22
CA PRO A 167 -20.67 5.38 11.67
C PRO A 167 -21.25 4.38 10.65
N ALA A 168 -20.41 3.92 9.74
CA ALA A 168 -20.73 2.79 8.87
C ALA A 168 -21.09 1.54 9.69
N SER A 169 -21.93 0.66 9.11
CA SER A 169 -22.16 -0.67 9.67
C SER A 169 -20.90 -1.54 9.56
N ASP A 170 -20.84 -2.60 10.38
CA ASP A 170 -19.76 -3.58 10.28
C ASP A 170 -19.77 -4.29 8.92
N ASP A 171 -20.95 -4.58 8.37
CA ASP A 171 -21.08 -5.19 7.04
C ASP A 171 -20.52 -4.29 5.93
N HIS A 172 -20.88 -3.01 5.93
CA HIS A 172 -20.36 -2.03 4.96
C HIS A 172 -18.84 -1.93 5.03
N LEU A 173 -18.29 -1.84 6.25
CA LEU A 173 -16.85 -1.82 6.44
C LEU A 173 -16.18 -3.11 5.93
N ASN A 174 -16.72 -4.26 6.33
CA ASN A 174 -16.11 -5.55 6.02
C ASN A 174 -16.14 -5.84 4.51
N GLU A 175 -17.26 -5.58 3.84
CA GLU A 175 -17.38 -5.73 2.40
C GLU A 175 -16.45 -4.77 1.66
N GLY A 176 -16.46 -3.48 2.04
CA GLY A 176 -15.60 -2.46 1.45
C GLY A 176 -14.11 -2.78 1.62
N LEU A 177 -13.69 -3.12 2.84
CA LEU A 177 -12.30 -3.46 3.14
C LEU A 177 -11.86 -4.74 2.43
N ASN A 178 -12.70 -5.78 2.42
CA ASN A 178 -12.37 -7.03 1.72
C ASN A 178 -12.22 -6.82 0.22
N ARG A 179 -13.13 -6.05 -0.41
CA ARG A 179 -13.04 -5.70 -1.83
C ARG A 179 -11.77 -4.89 -2.12
N TRP A 180 -11.47 -3.91 -1.28
CA TRP A 180 -10.29 -3.06 -1.41
C TRP A 180 -8.98 -3.86 -1.30
N LEU A 181 -8.88 -4.74 -0.30
CA LEU A 181 -7.71 -5.60 -0.09
C LEU A 181 -7.54 -6.66 -1.17
N ALA A 182 -8.63 -7.26 -1.67
CA ALA A 182 -8.56 -8.24 -2.74
C ALA A 182 -8.01 -7.61 -4.04
N ALA A 183 -8.49 -6.40 -4.38
CA ALA A 183 -7.99 -5.68 -5.54
C ALA A 183 -6.53 -5.27 -5.39
N LEU A 184 -6.14 -4.76 -4.22
CA LEU A 184 -4.75 -4.42 -3.92
C LEU A 184 -3.81 -5.62 -4.06
N ASP A 185 -4.17 -6.77 -3.46
CA ASP A 185 -3.37 -7.99 -3.53
C ASP A 185 -3.23 -8.49 -4.98
N GLY A 186 -4.30 -8.38 -5.77
CA GLY A 186 -4.29 -8.67 -7.21
C GLY A 186 -3.32 -7.79 -8.01
N ILE A 187 -3.38 -6.47 -7.81
CA ILE A 187 -2.48 -5.51 -8.47
C ILE A 187 -1.02 -5.75 -8.07
N VAL A 188 -0.77 -5.91 -6.77
CA VAL A 188 0.58 -6.18 -6.24
C VAL A 188 1.13 -7.49 -6.81
N THR A 189 0.33 -8.56 -6.81
CA THR A 189 0.76 -9.88 -7.33
C THR A 189 1.07 -9.81 -8.83
N ARG A 190 0.23 -9.11 -9.60
CA ARG A 190 0.46 -8.87 -11.04
C ARG A 190 1.81 -8.19 -11.27
N LEU A 191 2.05 -7.05 -10.60
CA LEU A 191 3.26 -6.26 -10.81
C LEU A 191 4.50 -6.97 -10.29
N GLN A 192 4.43 -7.66 -9.15
CA GLN A 192 5.55 -8.48 -8.67
C GLN A 192 5.90 -9.61 -9.64
N THR A 193 4.91 -10.21 -10.28
CA THR A 193 5.12 -11.23 -11.33
C THR A 193 5.79 -10.62 -12.56
N PHE A 194 5.30 -9.46 -13.01
CA PHE A 194 5.93 -8.70 -14.10
C PHE A 194 7.39 -8.34 -13.80
N TYR A 195 7.69 -7.85 -12.59
CA TYR A 195 9.05 -7.53 -12.16
C TYR A 195 9.99 -8.72 -12.24
N LYS A 196 9.55 -9.88 -11.73
CA LYS A 196 10.36 -11.12 -11.75
C LYS A 196 10.55 -11.63 -13.18
N ALA A 197 9.50 -11.65 -13.99
CA ALA A 197 9.55 -12.14 -15.37
C ALA A 197 10.45 -11.27 -16.26
N GLY A 198 10.40 -9.95 -16.09
CA GLY A 198 11.21 -8.98 -16.85
C GLY A 198 12.60 -8.72 -16.25
N GLY A 199 12.93 -9.31 -15.09
CA GLY A 199 14.18 -9.05 -14.37
C GLY A 199 14.34 -7.60 -13.89
N HIS A 200 13.23 -6.91 -13.63
CA HIS A 200 13.21 -5.52 -13.19
C HIS A 200 13.49 -5.34 -11.69
N ASP A 201 13.59 -6.44 -10.93
CA ASP A 201 13.87 -6.47 -9.49
C ASP A 201 15.37 -6.43 -9.13
N LYS A 202 16.22 -6.18 -10.13
CA LYS A 202 17.69 -6.17 -10.02
C LYS A 202 18.29 -4.88 -10.60
N GLY A 203 19.53 -4.61 -10.21
CA GLY A 203 20.36 -3.54 -10.80
C GLY A 203 20.12 -2.16 -10.20
N PHE A 204 19.87 -2.11 -8.89
CA PHE A 204 19.77 -0.89 -8.08
C PHE A 204 20.92 -0.81 -7.10
#